data_AF-A0A352XB32-F1
#
_entry.id   AF-A0A352XB32-F1
#
_cell.length_a   1.000
_cell.length_b   1.000
_cell.length_c   1.000
_cell.angle_alpha   90.00
_cell.angle_beta   90.00
_cell.angle_gamma   90.00
#
_symmetry.space_group_name_H-M   'P 1'
#
loop_
_entity.id
_entity.type
_entity.pdbx_description
1 polymer ?
#
loop_
_entity_poly.entity_id
_entity_poly.type
_entity_poly.pdbx_seq_one_letter_code
_entity_poly.pdbx_strand_id
1 'polypeptide(L)'
;MREWQFYDVDPNIIKEYEASKIINNIIHSNEAVPSLGTKASEVQEVLNYWAENEPDKFDEVSKELEKYLNIKLSRARQGEGIVKILESNGKEMPLSSMSDGTLRLIAYLILLYQSEIPSLIGIEEPERNLHPGLLKDVASIMKRLSKRTQVIFTTHSSQLLDCFQAEEISSEISVILLSKKDEFGTKACLLDKLTENRDDLLDWIEDFGLGSAIYHSHLIEEILCI
;
A
#
# COMPACT_ATOMS: atom_id res chain seq x y z
N MET A 1 -3.20 -19.78 14.87
CA MET A 1 -4.33 -19.74 13.91
C MET A 1 -3.81 -18.95 12.71
N ARG A 2 -3.95 -19.44 11.48
CA ARG A 2 -3.44 -18.75 10.27
C ARG A 2 -4.39 -17.60 9.95
N GLU A 3 -4.18 -16.44 10.55
CA GLU A 3 -4.97 -15.25 10.27
C GLU A 3 -4.44 -14.60 9.00
N TRP A 4 -5.28 -14.62 7.97
CA TRP A 4 -5.12 -13.87 6.74
C TRP A 4 -6.05 -12.65 6.83
N GLN A 5 -5.59 -11.50 6.35
CA GLN A 5 -6.34 -10.25 6.44
C GLN A 5 -6.33 -9.52 5.11
N PHE A 6 -7.51 -9.09 4.67
CA PHE A 6 -7.67 -8.26 3.48
C PHE A 6 -7.82 -6.80 3.90
N TYR A 7 -6.93 -5.96 3.40
CA TYR A 7 -6.92 -4.53 3.60
C TYR A 7 -7.50 -3.82 2.37
N ASP A 8 -8.62 -3.14 2.58
CA ASP A 8 -9.23 -2.20 1.65
C ASP A 8 -9.26 -0.85 2.34
N VAL A 9 -8.10 -0.17 2.30
CA VAL A 9 -7.88 1.08 3.03
C VAL A 9 -8.86 2.13 2.52
N ASP A 10 -9.70 2.64 3.42
CA ASP A 10 -10.72 3.63 3.06
C ASP A 10 -10.39 4.98 3.72
N PRO A 11 -9.87 5.95 2.95
CA PRO A 11 -9.55 7.28 3.44
C PRO A 11 -10.73 8.03 4.07
N ASN A 12 -11.97 7.77 3.64
CA ASN A 12 -13.13 8.44 4.23
C ASN A 12 -13.37 7.94 5.65
N ILE A 13 -13.23 6.63 5.88
CA ILE A 13 -13.36 6.04 7.22
C ILE A 13 -12.24 6.55 8.14
N ILE A 14 -11.01 6.70 7.63
CA ILE A 14 -9.90 7.29 8.39
C ILE A 14 -10.24 8.72 8.84
N LYS A 15 -10.75 9.55 7.91
CA LYS A 15 -11.16 10.94 8.15
C LYS A 15 -12.28 11.02 9.20
N GLU A 16 -13.32 10.20 9.05
CA GLU A 16 -14.46 10.15 9.97
C GLU A 16 -14.05 9.68 11.36
N TYR A 17 -13.18 8.66 11.45
CA TYR A 17 -12.70 8.13 12.72
C TYR A 17 -11.88 9.17 13.49
N GLU A 18 -10.94 9.88 12.83
CA GLU A 18 -10.19 10.98 13.46
C GLU A 18 -11.14 12.06 14.00
N ALA A 19 -12.10 12.51 13.19
CA ALA A 19 -13.07 13.51 13.60
C ALA A 19 -13.89 13.06 14.83
N SER A 20 -14.33 11.79 14.86
CA SER A 20 -15.07 11.22 15.98
C SER A 20 -14.26 11.17 17.28
N LYS A 21 -12.95 10.88 17.21
CA LYS A 21 -12.06 10.82 18.37
C LYS A 21 -11.75 12.20 18.93
N ILE A 22 -11.55 13.19 18.05
CA ILE A 22 -11.41 14.60 18.44
C ILE A 22 -12.66 15.06 19.22
N ILE A 23 -13.86 14.76 18.71
CA ILE A 23 -15.12 15.16 19.34
C ILE A 23 -15.30 14.52 20.72
N ASN A 24 -14.94 13.25 20.87
CA ASN A 24 -15.20 12.51 22.10
C ASN A 24 -14.18 12.75 23.22
N ASN A 25 -13.07 13.47 22.98
CA ASN A 25 -11.95 13.63 23.93
C ASN A 25 -11.42 12.29 24.49
N ILE A 26 -11.71 11.18 23.81
CA ILE A 26 -11.21 9.84 24.17
C ILE A 26 -9.82 9.73 23.57
N ILE A 27 -8.87 10.42 24.19
CA ILE A 27 -7.44 10.08 24.12
C ILE A 27 -7.19 9.14 25.29
N HIS A 28 -7.93 8.03 25.34
CA HIS A 28 -7.65 7.02 26.35
C HIS A 28 -6.52 6.15 25.84
N SER A 29 -5.43 6.15 26.62
CA SER A 29 -4.43 5.10 26.67
C SER A 29 -5.12 3.77 26.98
N ASN A 30 -5.63 3.09 25.97
CA ASN A 30 -5.88 1.66 26.11
C ASN A 30 -4.49 1.01 26.31
N GLU A 31 -4.35 0.16 27.32
CA GLU A 31 -3.12 -0.64 27.51
C GLU A 31 -2.87 -1.61 26.34
N ALA A 32 -3.89 -1.85 25.51
CA ALA A 32 -3.77 -2.65 24.30
C ALA A 32 -3.03 -1.90 23.19
N VAL A 33 -1.99 -2.53 22.64
CA VAL A 33 -1.28 -2.05 21.45
C VAL A 33 -2.28 -1.95 20.29
N PRO A 34 -2.55 -0.76 19.73
CA PRO A 34 -3.47 -0.62 18.60
C PRO A 34 -2.87 -1.29 17.36
N SER A 35 -3.74 -1.87 16.55
CA SER A 35 -3.38 -2.52 15.30
C SER A 35 -4.28 -2.05 14.18
N LEU A 36 -3.73 -1.95 12.97
CA LEU A 36 -4.51 -1.54 11.81
C LEU A 36 -5.55 -2.60 11.42
N GLY A 37 -6.83 -2.22 11.45
CA GLY A 37 -7.94 -3.02 10.94
C GLY A 37 -7.99 -3.05 9.41
N THR A 38 -8.88 -3.85 8.85
CA THR A 38 -9.03 -4.04 7.38
C THR A 38 -9.33 -2.76 6.60
N LYS A 39 -10.00 -1.79 7.23
CA LYS A 39 -10.32 -0.47 6.65
C LYS A 39 -9.35 0.62 7.04
N ALA A 40 -8.38 0.30 7.91
CA ALA A 40 -7.38 1.22 8.41
C ALA A 40 -7.92 2.44 9.18
N SER A 41 -9.13 2.38 9.77
CA SER A 41 -9.69 3.46 10.60
C SER A 41 -8.74 3.92 11.71
N GLU A 42 -7.92 3.00 12.23
CA GLU A 42 -7.07 3.19 13.39
C GLU A 42 -5.76 3.93 13.10
N VAL A 43 -5.53 4.44 11.88
CA VAL A 43 -4.29 5.16 11.51
C VAL A 43 -3.91 6.21 12.57
N GLN A 44 -4.86 7.06 12.97
CA GLN A 44 -4.60 8.11 13.96
C GLN A 44 -4.21 7.51 15.32
N GLU A 45 -4.88 6.44 15.73
CA GLU A 45 -4.67 5.80 17.04
C GLU A 45 -3.31 5.11 17.10
N VAL A 46 -2.91 4.42 16.03
CA VAL A 46 -1.60 3.80 15.92
C VAL A 46 -0.48 4.85 15.94
N LEU A 47 -0.62 5.95 15.19
CA LEU A 47 0.38 7.01 15.19
C LEU A 47 0.50 7.71 16.53
N ASN A 48 -0.61 8.00 17.21
CA ASN A 48 -0.61 8.56 18.55
C ASN A 48 0.11 7.61 19.53
N TYR A 49 -0.21 6.31 19.47
CA TYR A 49 0.45 5.31 20.31
C TYR A 49 1.94 5.23 20.05
N TRP A 50 2.39 5.21 18.79
CA TRP A 50 3.81 5.19 18.44
C TRP A 50 4.55 6.46 18.82
N ALA A 51 3.91 7.63 18.74
CA ALA A 51 4.51 8.89 19.18
C ALA A 51 4.91 8.88 20.66
N GLU A 52 4.17 8.14 21.49
CA GLU A 52 4.37 8.06 22.94
C GLU A 52 5.16 6.82 23.38
N ASN A 53 4.86 5.65 22.81
CA ASN A 53 5.31 4.35 23.32
C ASN A 53 6.36 3.66 22.43
N GLU A 54 6.36 3.95 21.12
CA GLU A 54 7.27 3.31 20.14
C GLU A 54 7.86 4.34 19.17
N PRO A 55 8.65 5.32 19.67
CA PRO A 55 9.10 6.47 18.89
C PRO A 55 9.95 6.09 17.68
N ASP A 56 10.69 4.98 17.75
CA ASP A 56 11.49 4.50 16.61
C ASP A 56 10.61 4.21 15.38
N LYS A 57 9.43 3.59 15.58
CA LYS A 57 8.48 3.33 14.47
C LYS A 57 7.86 4.61 13.96
N PHE A 58 7.49 5.52 14.86
CA PHE A 58 6.96 6.83 14.51
C PHE A 58 7.95 7.61 13.63
N ASP A 59 9.22 7.63 14.04
CA ASP A 59 10.29 8.35 13.37
C ASP A 59 10.61 7.71 11.99
N GLU A 60 10.56 6.37 11.87
CA GLU A 60 10.69 5.69 10.57
C GLU A 60 9.53 6.01 9.61
N VAL A 61 8.27 6.02 10.07
CA VAL A 61 7.14 6.46 9.22
C VAL A 61 7.32 7.92 8.81
N SER A 62 7.68 8.80 9.74
CA SER A 62 7.89 10.23 9.47
C SER A 62 9.00 10.46 8.43
N LYS A 63 10.09 9.72 8.51
CA LYS A 63 11.21 9.77 7.57
C LYS A 63 10.83 9.30 6.17
N GLU A 64 10.04 8.23 6.07
CA GLU A 64 9.54 7.74 4.78
C GLU A 64 8.56 8.75 4.14
N LEU A 65 7.69 9.37 4.94
CA LEU A 65 6.82 10.45 4.46
C LEU A 65 7.61 11.69 4.01
N GLU A 66 8.69 12.05 4.71
CA GLU A 66 9.56 13.15 4.28
C GLU A 66 10.20 12.83 2.93
N LYS A 67 10.69 11.59 2.77
CA LYS A 67 11.30 11.12 1.53
C LYS A 67 10.32 11.11 0.36
N TYR A 68 9.09 10.62 0.55
CA TYR A 68 8.13 10.41 -0.54
C TYR A 68 7.31 11.66 -0.88
N LEU A 69 6.97 12.46 0.12
CA LEU A 69 6.00 13.54 0.00
C LEU A 69 6.50 14.90 0.54
N ASN A 70 7.70 14.96 1.10
CA ASN A 70 8.23 16.17 1.75
C ASN A 70 7.30 16.70 2.87
N ILE A 71 6.69 15.77 3.60
CA ILE A 71 5.86 16.02 4.79
C ILE A 71 6.38 15.20 5.98
N LYS A 72 6.15 15.65 7.20
CA LYS A 72 6.56 14.95 8.43
C LYS A 72 5.38 14.66 9.33
N LEU A 73 5.53 13.70 10.22
CA LEU A 73 4.65 13.59 11.38
C LEU A 73 5.12 14.60 12.45
N SER A 74 4.18 15.37 12.98
CA SER A 74 4.37 16.23 14.15
C SER A 74 3.73 15.59 15.36
N ARG A 75 4.51 15.47 16.44
CA ARG A 75 4.00 14.98 17.74
C ARG A 75 3.06 16.02 18.32
N ALA A 76 1.97 15.56 18.92
CA ALA A 76 1.04 16.45 19.60
C ALA A 76 1.77 17.33 20.63
N ARG A 77 1.50 18.64 20.64
CA ARG A 77 1.89 19.49 21.77
C ARG A 77 1.09 19.08 22.99
N GLN A 78 1.67 19.19 24.19
CA GLN A 78 0.97 18.87 25.44
C GLN A 78 -0.40 19.56 25.49
N GLY A 79 -1.47 18.77 25.54
CA GLY A 79 -2.86 19.23 25.57
C GLY A 79 -3.66 19.09 24.27
N GLU A 80 -3.02 18.89 23.10
CA GLU A 80 -3.74 18.68 21.82
C GLU A 80 -3.99 17.20 21.48
N GLY A 81 -3.15 16.29 21.99
CA GLY A 81 -3.40 14.84 22.02
C GLY A 81 -3.50 14.08 20.69
N ILE A 82 -3.28 14.73 19.53
CA ILE A 82 -3.30 14.08 18.21
C ILE A 82 -2.04 14.41 17.39
N VAL A 83 -1.47 13.38 16.78
CA VAL A 83 -0.43 13.51 15.75
C VAL A 83 -0.99 14.25 14.56
N LYS A 84 -0.21 15.19 14.03
CA LYS A 84 -0.53 16.00 12.85
C LYS A 84 0.50 15.77 11.75
N ILE A 85 0.19 16.23 10.55
CA ILE A 85 1.16 16.35 9.45
C ILE A 85 1.78 17.75 9.48
N LEU A 86 3.10 17.83 9.44
CA LEU A 86 3.88 19.04 9.25
C LEU A 86 4.29 19.15 7.79
N GLU A 87 3.76 20.16 7.10
CA GLU A 87 4.18 20.50 5.74
C GLU A 87 5.55 21.21 5.72
N SER A 88 6.21 21.19 4.56
CA SER A 88 7.50 21.86 4.34
C SER A 88 7.49 23.38 4.60
N ASN A 89 6.31 24.02 4.50
CA ASN A 89 6.10 25.44 4.82
C ASN A 89 5.97 25.70 6.35
N GLY A 90 6.07 24.67 7.19
CA GLY A 90 5.95 24.75 8.64
C GLY A 90 4.51 24.71 9.18
N LYS A 91 3.51 24.52 8.32
CA LYS A 91 2.10 24.41 8.70
C LYS A 91 1.80 23.01 9.21
N GLU A 92 1.11 22.93 10.35
CA GLU A 92 0.55 21.69 10.86
C GLU A 92 -0.90 21.51 10.41
N MET A 93 -1.23 20.29 9.99
CA MET A 93 -2.53 19.93 9.46
C MET A 93 -3.00 18.58 10.03
N PRO A 94 -4.31 18.40 10.33
CA PRO A 94 -4.82 17.11 10.77
C PRO A 94 -4.71 16.07 9.65
N LEU A 95 -4.69 14.78 10.01
CA LEU A 95 -4.58 13.72 9.00
C LEU A 95 -5.76 13.74 8.03
N SER A 96 -6.95 14.07 8.51
CA SER A 96 -8.19 14.16 7.73
C SER A 96 -8.15 15.20 6.61
N SER A 97 -7.24 16.16 6.68
CA SER A 97 -7.05 17.14 5.61
C SER A 97 -6.15 16.66 4.48
N MET A 98 -5.52 15.49 4.64
CA MET A 98 -4.64 14.91 3.64
C MET A 98 -5.42 14.30 2.47
N SER A 99 -4.73 14.20 1.33
CA SER A 99 -5.27 13.49 0.18
C SER A 99 -5.49 12.01 0.49
N ASP A 100 -6.41 11.39 -0.23
CA ASP A 100 -6.74 9.98 -0.09
C ASP A 100 -5.51 9.07 -0.31
N GLY A 101 -4.69 9.40 -1.32
CA GLY A 101 -3.42 8.71 -1.57
C GLY A 101 -2.43 8.86 -0.42
N THR A 102 -2.31 10.05 0.17
CA THR A 102 -1.44 10.25 1.35
C THR A 102 -1.87 9.37 2.52
N LEU A 103 -3.17 9.29 2.82
CA LEU A 103 -3.69 8.45 3.90
C LEU A 103 -3.45 6.96 3.65
N ARG A 104 -3.58 6.50 2.39
CA ARG A 104 -3.22 5.14 1.98
C ARG A 104 -1.74 4.85 2.19
N LEU A 105 -0.87 5.77 1.77
CA LEU A 105 0.56 5.62 1.96
C LEU A 105 0.92 5.51 3.45
N ILE A 106 0.32 6.34 4.29
CA ILE A 106 0.49 6.27 5.76
C ILE A 106 0.03 4.90 6.28
N ALA A 107 -1.13 4.40 5.84
CA ALA A 107 -1.63 3.09 6.23
C ALA A 107 -0.66 1.95 5.82
N TYR A 108 -0.08 2.00 4.61
CA TYR A 108 0.90 1.00 4.17
C TYR A 108 2.21 1.08 4.95
N LEU A 109 2.68 2.27 5.29
CA LEU A 109 3.84 2.46 6.17
C LEU A 109 3.58 1.92 7.57
N ILE A 110 2.37 2.13 8.12
CA ILE A 110 1.97 1.54 9.39
C ILE A 110 2.01 0.01 9.31
N LEU A 111 1.41 -0.59 8.28
CA LEU A 111 1.49 -2.05 8.10
C LEU A 111 2.93 -2.55 8.03
N LEU A 112 3.81 -1.79 7.36
CA LEU A 112 5.20 -2.15 7.21
C LEU A 112 5.99 -2.14 8.52
N TYR A 113 5.66 -1.25 9.47
CA TYR A 113 6.39 -1.10 10.74
C TYR A 113 5.68 -1.66 11.97
N GLN A 114 4.42 -2.08 11.86
CA GLN A 114 3.69 -2.70 12.97
C GLN A 114 4.34 -4.03 13.37
N SER A 115 4.48 -4.30 14.68
CA SER A 115 5.18 -5.50 15.19
C SER A 115 4.47 -6.79 14.76
N GLU A 116 3.20 -6.90 15.14
CA GLU A 116 2.36 -8.05 14.82
C GLU A 116 1.66 -7.80 13.49
N ILE A 117 1.87 -8.71 12.54
CA ILE A 117 1.30 -8.65 11.20
C ILE A 117 0.66 -10.00 10.84
N PRO A 118 -0.50 -10.02 10.14
CA PRO A 118 -1.12 -11.25 9.69
C PRO A 118 -0.17 -12.10 8.83
N SER A 119 -0.37 -13.42 8.82
CA SER A 119 0.45 -14.37 8.04
C SER A 119 0.28 -14.25 6.52
N LEU A 120 -0.81 -13.61 6.09
CA LEU A 120 -1.09 -13.21 4.71
C LEU A 120 -1.86 -11.89 4.71
N ILE A 121 -1.45 -11.00 3.83
CA ILE A 121 -2.09 -9.70 3.56
C ILE A 121 -2.60 -9.70 2.12
N GLY A 122 -3.89 -9.41 1.96
CA GLY A 122 -4.49 -9.04 0.68
C GLY A 122 -4.66 -7.52 0.59
N ILE A 123 -4.29 -6.87 -0.51
CA ILE A 123 -4.53 -5.42 -0.72
C ILE A 123 -5.23 -5.19 -2.05
N GLU A 124 -6.34 -4.46 -2.02
CA GLU A 124 -7.08 -4.13 -3.23
C GLU A 124 -6.62 -2.77 -3.78
N GLU A 125 -6.15 -2.77 -5.03
CA GLU A 125 -5.68 -1.59 -5.77
C GLU A 125 -4.77 -0.67 -4.94
N PRO A 126 -3.56 -1.13 -4.56
CA PRO A 126 -2.67 -0.37 -3.69
C PRO A 126 -2.26 0.99 -4.29
N GLU A 127 -2.39 1.16 -5.60
CA GLU A 127 -2.16 2.40 -6.35
C GLU A 127 -3.33 3.39 -6.34
N ARG A 128 -4.53 2.99 -5.90
CA ARG A 128 -5.75 3.79 -6.06
C ARG A 128 -5.61 5.16 -5.37
N ASN A 129 -5.97 6.21 -6.11
CA ASN A 129 -5.92 7.62 -5.68
C ASN A 129 -4.52 8.14 -5.32
N LEU A 130 -3.45 7.46 -5.74
CA LEU A 130 -2.07 7.93 -5.58
C LEU A 130 -1.60 8.70 -6.81
N HIS A 131 -0.73 9.69 -6.57
CA HIS A 131 -0.02 10.36 -7.63
C HIS A 131 0.94 9.38 -8.34
N PRO A 132 1.05 9.36 -9.69
CA PRO A 132 1.90 8.42 -10.41
C PRO A 132 3.37 8.39 -9.95
N GLY A 133 3.86 9.54 -9.46
CA GLY A 133 5.22 9.65 -8.90
C GLY A 133 5.48 8.78 -7.66
N LEU A 134 4.44 8.29 -6.98
CA LEU A 134 4.53 7.46 -5.77
C LEU A 134 4.44 5.96 -6.05
N LEU A 135 4.17 5.55 -7.30
CA LEU A 135 3.95 4.13 -7.63
C LEU A 135 5.19 3.28 -7.34
N LYS A 136 6.40 3.83 -7.59
CA LYS A 136 7.66 3.18 -7.24
C LYS A 136 7.81 2.98 -5.74
N ASP A 137 7.37 3.95 -4.95
CA ASP A 137 7.43 3.89 -3.48
C ASP A 137 6.43 2.86 -2.95
N VAL A 138 5.21 2.80 -3.52
CA VAL A 138 4.24 1.75 -3.18
C VAL A 138 4.75 0.36 -3.54
N ALA A 139 5.28 0.16 -4.76
CA ALA A 139 5.89 -1.11 -5.15
C ALA A 139 7.02 -1.51 -4.19
N SER A 140 7.87 -0.56 -3.79
CA SER A 140 8.92 -0.76 -2.80
C SER A 140 8.37 -1.17 -1.42
N ILE A 141 7.30 -0.52 -0.96
CA ILE A 141 6.63 -0.88 0.29
C ILE A 141 6.08 -2.30 0.21
N MET A 142 5.43 -2.69 -0.89
CA MET A 142 4.91 -4.05 -1.07
C MET A 142 6.02 -5.11 -1.06
N LYS A 143 7.15 -4.85 -1.72
CA LYS A 143 8.34 -5.72 -1.69
C LYS A 143 8.96 -5.82 -0.29
N ARG A 144 8.92 -4.76 0.50
CA ARG A 144 9.42 -4.80 1.89
C ARG A 144 8.44 -5.52 2.81
N LEU A 145 7.15 -5.37 2.55
CA LEU A 145 6.09 -6.06 3.28
C LEU A 145 6.12 -7.57 3.00
N SER A 146 6.41 -7.97 1.75
CA SER A 146 6.53 -9.38 1.34
C SER A 146 7.66 -10.13 2.06
N LYS A 147 8.69 -9.40 2.52
CA LYS A 147 9.79 -9.95 3.34
C LYS A 147 9.37 -10.24 4.79
N ARG A 148 8.24 -9.69 5.24
CA ARG A 148 7.68 -9.90 6.59
C ARG A 148 6.51 -10.88 6.60
N THR A 149 5.69 -10.87 5.54
CA THR A 149 4.48 -11.70 5.41
C THR A 149 4.15 -11.96 3.96
N GLN A 150 3.29 -12.94 3.66
CA GLN A 150 2.80 -13.13 2.30
C GLN A 150 1.91 -11.95 1.88
N VAL A 151 2.20 -11.31 0.75
CA VAL A 151 1.40 -10.19 0.22
C VAL A 151 0.80 -10.59 -1.12
N ILE A 152 -0.52 -10.41 -1.25
CA ILE A 152 -1.27 -10.52 -2.49
C ILE A 152 -1.92 -9.17 -2.72
N PHE A 153 -1.79 -8.60 -3.92
CA PHE A 153 -2.55 -7.41 -4.26
C PHE A 153 -3.17 -7.53 -5.65
N THR A 154 -4.26 -6.80 -5.86
CA THR A 154 -4.90 -6.66 -7.17
C THR A 154 -4.54 -5.31 -7.77
N THR A 155 -4.38 -5.24 -9.08
CA THR A 155 -4.08 -4.00 -9.78
C THR A 155 -4.63 -4.07 -11.20
N HIS A 156 -5.11 -2.93 -11.69
CA HIS A 156 -5.38 -2.69 -13.11
C HIS A 156 -4.39 -1.68 -13.73
N SER A 157 -3.36 -1.31 -12.96
CA SER A 157 -2.41 -0.25 -13.33
C SER A 157 -1.18 -0.84 -14.00
N SER A 158 -1.07 -0.61 -15.32
CA SER A 158 0.17 -0.88 -16.06
C SER A 158 1.36 -0.15 -15.42
N GLN A 159 1.16 1.09 -14.97
CA GLN A 159 2.22 1.90 -14.36
C GLN A 159 2.75 1.33 -13.04
N LEU A 160 1.90 0.71 -12.22
CA LEU A 160 2.35 0.03 -11.01
C LEU A 160 3.14 -1.23 -11.37
N LEU A 161 2.69 -2.00 -12.35
CA LEU A 161 3.40 -3.18 -12.83
C LEU A 161 4.77 -2.82 -13.43
N ASP A 162 4.87 -1.70 -14.15
CA ASP A 162 6.13 -1.17 -14.68
C ASP A 162 7.14 -0.74 -13.59
N CYS A 163 6.72 -0.67 -12.32
CA CYS A 163 7.63 -0.45 -11.20
C CYS A 163 8.39 -1.73 -10.77
N PHE A 164 8.05 -2.88 -11.35
CA PHE A 164 8.76 -4.15 -11.18
C PHE A 164 9.61 -4.43 -12.42
N GLN A 165 10.90 -4.67 -12.22
CA GLN A 165 11.84 -4.97 -13.30
C GLN A 165 11.70 -6.43 -13.75
N ALA A 166 12.19 -6.75 -14.95
CA ALA A 166 12.09 -8.09 -15.53
C ALA A 166 12.72 -9.15 -14.60
N GLU A 167 13.86 -8.86 -13.99
CA GLU A 167 14.60 -9.79 -13.13
C GLU A 167 13.91 -10.04 -11.78
N GLU A 168 13.00 -9.14 -11.38
CA GLU A 168 12.20 -9.26 -10.17
C GLU A 168 10.99 -10.17 -10.37
N ILE A 169 10.60 -10.46 -11.62
CA ILE A 169 9.54 -11.42 -11.94
C ILE A 169 10.03 -12.81 -11.54
N SER A 170 9.14 -13.62 -10.98
CA SER A 170 9.40 -14.97 -10.44
C SER A 170 10.28 -15.02 -9.18
N SER A 171 11.12 -14.01 -8.95
CA SER A 171 12.06 -13.93 -7.82
C SER A 171 11.49 -13.14 -6.64
N GLU A 172 10.90 -11.98 -6.90
CA GLU A 172 10.35 -11.05 -5.90
C GLU A 172 8.83 -10.84 -6.08
N ILE A 173 8.31 -10.97 -7.31
CA ILE A 173 6.88 -10.89 -7.63
C ILE A 173 6.44 -12.02 -8.59
N SER A 174 5.27 -12.60 -8.31
CA SER A 174 4.57 -13.49 -9.24
C SER A 174 3.30 -12.80 -9.72
N VAL A 175 3.04 -12.82 -11.02
CA VAL A 175 1.90 -12.13 -11.63
C VAL A 175 0.89 -13.16 -12.13
N ILE A 176 -0.36 -13.04 -11.67
CA ILE A 176 -1.47 -13.85 -12.15
C ILE A 176 -2.41 -12.97 -12.97
N LEU A 177 -2.49 -13.26 -14.26
CA LEU A 177 -3.41 -12.63 -15.18
C LEU A 177 -4.80 -13.26 -15.06
N LEU A 178 -5.82 -12.42 -14.88
CA LEU A 178 -7.21 -12.84 -14.82
C LEU A 178 -7.95 -12.33 -16.07
N SER A 179 -8.56 -13.24 -16.82
CA SER A 179 -9.42 -12.89 -17.97
C SER A 179 -10.78 -13.57 -17.86
N LYS A 180 -11.84 -12.84 -18.18
CA LYS A 180 -13.20 -13.41 -18.25
C LYS A 180 -13.44 -13.89 -19.69
N LYS A 181 -13.82 -15.15 -19.87
CA LYS A 181 -14.29 -15.68 -21.15
C LYS A 181 -15.77 -16.03 -21.04
N ASP A 182 -16.59 -15.51 -21.94
CA ASP A 182 -18.06 -15.61 -21.87
C ASP A 182 -18.58 -17.04 -21.71
N GLU A 183 -17.92 -18.02 -22.34
CA GLU A 183 -18.33 -19.43 -22.26
C GLU A 183 -17.75 -20.21 -21.06
N PHE A 184 -16.66 -19.74 -20.45
CA PHE A 184 -15.87 -20.54 -19.49
C PHE A 184 -15.69 -19.87 -18.11
N GLY A 185 -16.20 -18.65 -17.91
CA GLY A 185 -15.99 -17.88 -16.69
C GLY A 185 -14.58 -17.27 -16.61
N THR A 186 -14.05 -17.09 -15.40
CA THR A 186 -12.73 -16.49 -15.18
C THR A 186 -11.61 -17.52 -15.35
N LYS A 187 -10.64 -17.21 -16.22
CA LYS A 187 -9.37 -17.92 -16.34
C LYS A 187 -8.28 -17.18 -15.58
N ALA A 188 -7.41 -17.95 -14.92
CA ALA A 188 -6.21 -17.44 -14.26
C ALA A 188 -4.98 -18.05 -14.93
N CYS A 189 -4.03 -17.21 -15.33
CA CYS A 189 -2.78 -17.61 -15.94
C CYS A 189 -1.60 -17.00 -15.19
N LEU A 190 -0.60 -17.82 -14.84
CA LEU A 190 0.62 -17.32 -14.23
C LEU A 190 1.54 -16.79 -15.33
N LEU A 191 2.03 -15.57 -15.19
CA LEU A 191 2.89 -14.93 -16.20
C LEU A 191 4.17 -15.73 -16.44
N ASP A 192 4.74 -16.34 -15.41
CA ASP A 192 5.92 -17.21 -15.49
C ASP A 192 5.75 -18.30 -16.56
N LYS A 193 4.56 -18.89 -16.66
CA LYS A 193 4.23 -19.91 -17.67
C LYS A 193 4.12 -19.36 -19.08
N LEU A 194 3.86 -18.06 -19.22
CA LEU A 194 3.77 -17.38 -20.51
C LEU A 194 5.15 -16.93 -20.99
N THR A 195 6.05 -16.59 -20.07
CA THR A 195 7.45 -16.28 -20.37
C THR A 195 8.29 -17.53 -20.63
N GLU A 196 7.84 -18.71 -20.21
CA GLU A 196 8.49 -19.99 -20.54
C GLU A 196 8.58 -20.18 -22.07
N ASN A 197 9.81 -20.08 -22.61
CA ASN A 197 10.14 -20.18 -24.04
C ASN A 197 9.61 -19.03 -24.92
N ARG A 198 9.42 -17.84 -24.34
CA ARG A 198 8.99 -16.62 -25.06
C ARG A 198 9.99 -15.48 -24.83
N ASP A 199 11.14 -15.58 -25.50
CA ASP A 199 12.20 -14.57 -25.44
C ASP A 199 11.67 -13.19 -25.87
N ASP A 200 10.76 -13.16 -26.85
CA ASP A 200 10.09 -11.94 -27.32
C ASP A 200 9.28 -11.21 -26.24
N LEU A 201 8.68 -11.95 -25.31
CA LEU A 201 7.92 -11.36 -24.20
C LEU A 201 8.87 -10.83 -23.12
N LEU A 202 9.96 -11.55 -22.84
CA LEU A 202 10.98 -11.09 -21.88
C LEU A 202 11.68 -9.83 -22.40
N ASP A 203 12.10 -9.83 -23.66
CA ASP A 203 12.70 -8.67 -24.34
C ASP A 203 11.76 -7.45 -24.25
N TRP A 204 10.45 -7.64 -24.46
CA TRP A 204 9.48 -6.55 -24.34
C TRP A 204 9.37 -6.01 -22.91
N ILE A 205 9.35 -6.90 -21.91
CA ILE A 205 9.29 -6.50 -20.49
C ILE A 205 10.53 -5.68 -20.13
N GLU A 206 11.71 -6.08 -20.62
CA GLU A 206 12.97 -5.36 -20.41
C GLU A 206 12.96 -3.97 -21.10
N ASP A 207 12.51 -3.89 -22.35
CA ASP A 207 12.54 -2.65 -23.14
C ASP A 207 11.43 -1.66 -22.77
N PHE A 208 10.23 -2.16 -22.45
CA PHE A 208 9.02 -1.35 -22.35
C PHE A 208 8.26 -1.49 -21.02
N GLY A 209 8.65 -2.43 -20.17
CA GLY A 209 8.03 -2.66 -18.88
C GLY A 209 6.94 -3.75 -18.88
N LEU A 210 6.76 -4.33 -17.70
CA LEU A 210 5.82 -5.42 -17.43
C LEU A 210 4.35 -5.04 -17.71
N GLY A 211 3.93 -3.87 -17.26
CA GLY A 211 2.60 -3.35 -17.53
C GLY A 211 2.38 -3.12 -19.01
N SER A 212 3.37 -2.57 -19.71
CA SER A 212 3.31 -2.44 -21.17
C SER A 212 3.16 -3.80 -21.87
N ALA A 213 3.94 -4.81 -21.45
CA ALA A 213 3.84 -6.16 -21.99
C ALA A 213 2.44 -6.76 -21.80
N ILE A 214 1.81 -6.55 -20.64
CA ILE A 214 0.49 -7.11 -20.32
C ILE A 214 -0.64 -6.40 -21.06
N TYR A 215 -0.61 -5.07 -21.12
CA TYR A 215 -1.75 -4.27 -21.60
C TYR A 215 -1.63 -3.78 -23.05
N HIS A 216 -0.42 -3.72 -23.60
CA HIS A 216 -0.18 -3.08 -24.89
C HIS A 216 0.56 -3.97 -25.89
N SER A 217 1.13 -5.10 -25.47
CA SER A 217 1.72 -6.03 -26.42
C SER A 217 0.64 -6.91 -27.06
N HIS A 218 0.78 -7.14 -28.37
CA HIS A 218 0.00 -8.18 -29.06
C HIS A 218 0.39 -9.61 -28.62
N LEU A 219 1.47 -9.74 -27.82
CA LEU A 219 2.09 -11.01 -27.46
C LEU A 219 1.26 -11.84 -26.46
N ILE A 220 0.32 -11.19 -25.75
CA ILE A 220 -0.54 -11.81 -24.74
C ILE A 220 -2.02 -11.77 -25.14
N GLU A 221 -2.36 -11.14 -26.28
CA GLU A 221 -3.75 -11.00 -26.75
C GLU A 221 -4.46 -12.35 -26.92
N GLU A 222 -3.81 -13.37 -27.49
CA GLU A 222 -4.42 -14.70 -27.68
C GLU A 222 -4.78 -15.41 -26.36
N ILE A 223 -4.05 -15.10 -25.29
CA ILE A 223 -4.25 -15.66 -23.94
C ILE A 223 -5.33 -14.86 -23.19
N LEU A 224 -5.30 -13.54 -23.34
CA LEU A 224 -6.18 -12.60 -22.66
C LEU A 224 -7.53 -12.37 -23.35
N CYS A 225 -7.73 -12.81 -24.61
CA CYS A 225 -8.92 -12.51 -25.43
C CYS A 225 -10.19 -12.36 -24.58
N ILE A 226 -10.53 -11.07 -24.41
CA ILE A 226 -11.68 -10.44 -23.76
C ILE A 226 -12.90 -10.61 -24.67
#